data_AF-A0AAN0Z4X1-F1
#
_entry.id   AF-A0AAN0Z4X1-F1
#
_cell.length_a   1.000
_cell.length_b   1.000
_cell.length_c   1.000
_cell.angle_alpha   90.00
_cell.angle_beta   90.00
_cell.angle_gamma   90.00
#
_symmetry.space_group_name_H-M   'P 1'
#
loop_
_entity.id
_entity.type
_entity.pdbx_description
1 polymer ?
#
loop_
_entity_poly.entity_id
_entity_poly.type
_entity_poly.pdbx_seq_one_letter_code
_entity_poly.pdbx_strand_id
1 'polypeptide(L)'
;MDLTEIEPAVILARGQYATVNGEYKTTMSHLQAKVQVACDALRHALQNDDDRIQLIDDIAMLLSGIRETAVIAKELKAQKDELWESAWGVNK
;
A
#
# COMPACT_ATOMS: atom_id res chain seq x y z
N MET A 1 16.76 -15.43 21.45
CA MET A 1 15.35 -15.77 21.72
C MET A 1 15.23 -17.24 21.38
N ASP A 2 15.04 -18.08 22.39
CA ASP A 2 14.89 -19.52 22.18
C ASP A 2 13.51 -19.77 21.55
N LEU A 3 13.48 -20.36 20.37
CA LEU A 3 12.23 -20.64 19.65
C LEU A 3 11.47 -21.83 20.25
N THR A 4 12.09 -22.57 21.18
CA THR A 4 11.46 -23.69 21.89
C THR A 4 10.44 -23.25 22.94
N GLU A 5 10.46 -21.97 23.37
CA GLU A 5 9.54 -21.40 24.37
C GLU A 5 8.33 -20.69 23.74
N ILE A 6 8.28 -20.54 22.42
CA ILE A 6 7.20 -19.84 21.71
C ILE A 6 6.28 -20.87 21.06
N GLU A 7 4.98 -20.75 21.29
CA GLU A 7 3.99 -21.62 20.66
C GLU A 7 4.12 -21.57 19.12
N PRO A 8 4.15 -22.74 18.43
CA PRO A 8 4.26 -22.79 16.98
C PRO A 8 3.24 -21.93 16.22
N ALA A 9 2.03 -21.76 16.78
CA ALA A 9 0.99 -20.89 16.23
C ALA A 9 1.40 -19.41 16.20
N VAL A 10 2.10 -18.93 17.24
CA VAL A 10 2.61 -17.55 17.32
C VAL A 10 3.74 -17.33 16.32
N ILE A 11 4.62 -18.32 16.12
CA ILE A 11 5.68 -18.26 15.10
C ILE A 11 5.05 -18.14 13.69
N LEU A 12 4.02 -18.94 13.41
CA LEU A 12 3.30 -18.89 12.14
C LEU A 12 2.63 -17.53 11.93
N ALA A 13 1.92 -17.01 12.93
CA ALA A 13 1.25 -15.71 12.86
C ALA A 13 2.25 -14.57 12.60
N ARG A 14 3.43 -14.59 13.23
CA ARG A 14 4.50 -13.63 12.99
C ARG A 14 5.04 -13.70 11.57
N GLY A 15 5.21 -14.91 11.03
CA GLY A 15 5.61 -15.12 9.64
C GLY A 15 4.60 -14.53 8.66
N GLN A 16 3.32 -14.82 8.86
CA GLN A 16 2.22 -14.28 8.04
C GLN A 16 2.17 -12.75 8.11
N TYR A 17 2.28 -12.18 9.32
CA TYR A 17 2.34 -10.73 9.49
C TYR A 17 3.51 -10.12 8.71
N ALA A 18 4.71 -10.71 8.80
CA ALA A 18 5.89 -10.18 8.14
C ALA A 18 5.70 -10.11 6.62
N THR A 19 5.10 -11.14 6.03
CA THR A 19 4.75 -11.19 4.61
C THR A 19 3.76 -10.09 4.23
N VAL A 20 2.62 -10.01 4.90
CA VAL A 20 1.57 -9.01 4.60
C VAL A 20 2.07 -7.58 4.83
N ASN A 21 2.89 -7.36 5.87
CA ASN A 21 3.52 -6.06 6.11
C ASN A 21 4.53 -5.68 5.02
N GLY A 22 5.27 -6.65 4.48
CA GLY A 22 6.17 -6.44 3.34
C GLY A 22 5.41 -6.04 2.08
N GLU A 23 4.32 -6.74 1.77
CA GLU A 23 3.43 -6.42 0.65
C GLU A 23 2.76 -5.04 0.82
N TYR A 24 2.30 -4.71 2.03
CA TYR A 24 1.75 -3.41 2.36
C TYR A 24 2.75 -2.28 2.10
N LYS A 25 3.99 -2.42 2.58
CA LYS A 25 5.06 -1.42 2.36
C LYS A 25 5.37 -1.24 0.87
N THR A 26 5.44 -2.35 0.13
CA THR A 26 5.66 -2.32 -1.33
C THR A 26 4.53 -1.59 -2.04
N THR A 27 3.28 -1.90 -1.69
CA THR A 27 2.10 -1.25 -2.25
C THR A 27 2.05 0.24 -1.92
N MET A 28 2.41 0.64 -0.70
CA MET A 28 2.51 2.05 -0.32
C MET A 28 3.59 2.80 -1.10
N SER A 29 4.74 2.17 -1.36
CA SER A 29 5.79 2.75 -2.20
C SER A 29 5.31 2.94 -3.65
N HIS A 30 4.62 1.95 -4.21
CA HIS A 30 4.00 2.08 -5.53
C HIS A 30 2.93 3.16 -5.58
N LEU A 31 2.10 3.26 -4.54
CA LEU A 31 1.07 4.31 -4.43
C LEU A 31 1.72 5.70 -4.41
N GLN A 32 2.78 5.89 -3.63
CA GLN A 32 3.53 7.14 -3.59
C GLN A 32 4.11 7.50 -4.96
N ALA A 33 4.72 6.53 -5.66
CA ALA A 33 5.26 6.76 -7.00
C ALA A 33 4.17 7.16 -8.01
N LYS A 34 3.01 6.49 -7.99
CA LYS A 34 1.87 6.82 -8.85
C LYS A 34 1.32 8.23 -8.57
N VAL A 35 1.18 8.60 -7.29
CA VAL A 35 0.74 9.95 -6.90
C VAL A 35 1.72 11.01 -7.41
N GLN A 36 3.03 10.76 -7.27
CA GLN A 36 4.06 11.67 -7.79
C GLN A 36 3.92 11.87 -9.30
N VAL A 37 3.78 10.79 -10.06
CA VAL A 37 3.57 10.85 -11.53
C VAL A 37 2.32 11.63 -11.89
N ALA A 38 1.20 11.42 -11.19
CA ALA A 38 -0.03 12.18 -11.42
C ALA A 38 0.13 13.67 -11.10
N CYS A 39 0.85 14.03 -10.04
CA CYS A 39 1.17 15.41 -9.71
C CYS A 39 2.04 16.08 -10.78
N ASP A 40 3.03 15.36 -11.31
CA ASP A 40 3.91 15.87 -12.36
C ASP A 40 3.16 16.04 -13.69
N ALA A 41 2.28 15.10 -14.03
CA ALA A 41 1.38 15.20 -15.19
C ALA A 41 0.43 16.41 -15.06
N LEU A 42 -0.16 16.63 -13.87
CA LEU A 42 -1.00 17.79 -13.61
C LEU A 42 -0.22 19.10 -13.74
N ARG A 43 1.01 19.15 -13.23
CA ARG A 43 1.87 20.32 -13.39
C ARG A 43 2.13 20.61 -14.88
N HIS A 44 2.38 19.58 -15.68
CA HIS A 44 2.59 19.72 -17.12
C HIS A 44 1.32 20.23 -17.83
N ALA A 45 0.15 19.68 -17.52
CA ALA A 45 -1.14 20.11 -18.08
C ALA A 45 -1.48 21.57 -17.77
N LEU A 46 -1.08 22.07 -16.59
CA LEU A 46 -1.26 23.47 -16.21
C LEU A 46 -0.33 24.41 -16.98
N GLN A 47 0.81 23.92 -17.48
CA GLN A 47 1.81 24.71 -18.19
C GLN A 47 1.69 24.66 -19.72
N ASN A 48 0.97 23.68 -20.26
CA ASN A 48 0.81 23.48 -21.70
C ASN A 48 -0.66 23.66 -22.11
N ASP A 49 -0.99 24.78 -22.76
CA ASP A 49 -2.36 25.09 -23.23
C ASP A 49 -2.78 24.23 -24.42
N ASP A 50 -1.83 23.84 -25.29
CA ASP A 50 -2.12 23.17 -26.56
C ASP A 50 -2.58 21.72 -26.37
N ASP A 51 -1.96 21.02 -25.41
CA ASP A 51 -2.25 19.60 -25.12
C ASP A 51 -3.08 19.39 -23.84
N ARG A 52 -3.59 20.46 -23.23
CA ARG A 52 -4.21 20.42 -21.89
C ARG A 52 -5.32 19.38 -21.77
N ILE A 53 -6.18 19.26 -22.77
CA ILE A 53 -7.33 18.34 -22.74
C ILE A 53 -6.84 16.89 -22.70
N GLN A 54 -5.91 16.51 -23.58
CA GLN A 54 -5.33 15.17 -23.60
C GLN A 54 -4.62 14.84 -22.29
N LEU A 55 -3.84 15.79 -21.75
CA LEU A 55 -3.15 15.60 -20.49
C LEU A 55 -4.11 15.42 -19.31
N ILE A 56 -5.28 16.08 -19.31
CA ILE A 56 -6.34 15.89 -18.31
C ILE A 56 -6.93 14.47 -18.38
N ASP A 57 -7.16 13.94 -19.58
CA ASP A 57 -7.66 12.58 -19.76
C ASP A 57 -6.64 11.54 -19.25
N ASP A 58 -5.35 11.76 -19.52
CA ASP A 58 -4.28 10.91 -19.00
C ASP A 58 -4.20 10.95 -17.47
N ILE A 59 -4.37 12.13 -16.87
CA ILE A 59 -4.44 12.29 -15.41
C ILE A 59 -5.62 11.52 -14.83
N ALA A 60 -6.78 11.52 -15.49
CA ALA A 60 -7.95 10.76 -15.04
C ALA A 60 -7.66 9.25 -14.97
N MET A 61 -6.95 8.70 -15.96
CA MET A 61 -6.50 7.30 -15.94
C MET A 61 -5.54 7.03 -14.78
N LEU A 62 -4.58 7.93 -14.54
CA LEU A 62 -3.64 7.82 -13.41
C LEU A 62 -4.38 7.83 -12.06
N LEU A 63 -5.39 8.68 -11.90
CA LEU A 63 -6.21 8.75 -10.69
C LEU A 63 -6.99 7.44 -10.44
N SER A 64 -7.50 6.79 -11.49
CA SER A 64 -8.11 5.45 -11.36
C SER A 64 -7.11 4.42 -10.84
N GLY A 65 -5.91 4.38 -11.42
CA GLY A 65 -4.85 3.46 -10.98
C GLY A 65 -4.35 3.74 -9.55
N ILE A 66 -4.34 5.00 -9.11
CA ILE A 66 -4.07 5.40 -7.72
C ILE A 66 -5.16 4.84 -6.80
N ARG A 67 -6.43 5.02 -7.17
CA ARG A 67 -7.57 4.52 -6.37
C ARG A 67 -7.51 3.01 -6.18
N GLU A 68 -7.27 2.25 -7.25
CA GLU A 68 -7.14 0.79 -7.18
C GLU A 68 -6.00 0.37 -6.24
N THR A 69 -4.84 1.02 -6.37
CA THR A 69 -3.68 0.74 -5.50
C THR A 69 -3.97 1.10 -4.04
N ALA A 70 -4.73 2.17 -3.79
CA ALA A 70 -5.14 2.57 -2.44
C ALA A 70 -6.13 1.58 -1.80
N VAL A 71 -7.03 0.98 -2.58
CA VAL A 71 -7.91 -0.09 -2.09
C VAL A 71 -7.10 -1.30 -1.65
N ILE A 72 -6.15 -1.75 -2.47
CA ILE A 72 -5.24 -2.87 -2.13
C ILE A 72 -4.44 -2.55 -0.87
N ALA A 73 -3.87 -1.33 -0.77
CA ALA A 73 -3.12 -0.91 0.41
C ALA A 73 -4.00 -0.93 1.68
N LYS A 74 -5.27 -0.54 1.57
CA LYS A 74 -6.23 -0.56 2.68
C LYS A 74 -6.55 -1.99 3.14
N GLU A 75 -6.75 -2.91 2.20
CA GLU A 75 -6.98 -4.33 2.48
C GLU A 75 -5.77 -4.96 3.17
N LEU A 76 -4.57 -4.74 2.63
CA LEU A 76 -3.31 -5.21 3.23
C LEU A 76 -3.09 -4.61 4.61
N LYS A 77 -3.46 -3.34 4.83
CA LYS A 77 -3.41 -2.72 6.16
C LYS A 77 -4.34 -3.42 7.15
N ALA A 78 -5.58 -3.70 6.76
CA ALA A 78 -6.54 -4.40 7.61
C ALA A 78 -6.04 -5.80 7.99
N GLN A 79 -5.59 -6.58 7.00
CA GLN A 79 -5.02 -7.91 7.23
C GLN A 79 -3.78 -7.86 8.13
N LYS A 80 -2.88 -6.91 7.91
CA LYS A 80 -1.69 -6.70 8.76
C LYS A 80 -2.09 -6.38 10.20
N ASP A 81 -3.09 -5.53 10.40
CA ASP A 81 -3.52 -5.10 11.73
C ASP A 81 -4.23 -6.27 12.47
N GLU A 82 -4.99 -7.13 11.78
CA GLU A 82 -5.56 -8.37 12.34
C GLU A 82 -4.48 -9.39 12.74
N LEU A 83 -3.49 -9.61 11.87
CA LEU A 83 -2.38 -10.51 12.13
C LEU A 83 -1.49 -10.04 13.29
N TRP A 84 -1.41 -8.72 13.52
CA TRP A 84 -0.68 -8.16 14.64
C TRP A 84 -1.21 -8.68 15.98
N GLU A 85 -2.54 -8.67 16.15
CA GLU A 85 -3.19 -9.19 17.36
C GLU A 85 -2.91 -10.68 17.55
N SER A 86 -2.89 -11.47 16.47
CA SER A 86 -2.57 -12.89 16.54
C SER A 86 -1.09 -13.18 16.85
N ALA A 87 -0.18 -12.27 16.46
CA ALA A 87 1.28 -12.46 16.55
C ALA A 87 1.92 -11.84 17.81
N TRP A 88 1.29 -10.78 18.36
CA TRP A 88 1.78 -10.03 19.52
C TRP A 88 0.68 -9.57 20.49
N GLY A 89 -0.59 -9.89 20.25
CA GLY A 89 -1.68 -9.63 21.18
C GLY A 89 -1.56 -10.49 22.43
N VAL A 90 -0.61 -10.14 23.29
CA VAL A 90 -0.47 -10.68 24.64
C VAL A 90 -1.55 -10.02 25.49
N ASN A 91 -2.55 -10.81 25.90
CA ASN A 91 -3.44 -10.65 27.06
C ASN A 91 -3.73 -9.21 27.52
N LYS A 92 -4.95 -8.72 27.25
CA LYS A 92 -5.65 -7.89 28.25
C LYS A 92 -6.21 -8.79 29.34
#